data_AF-A0A522LKM7-F1
#
_entry.id   AF-A0A522LKM7-F1
#
_cell.length_a   1.000
_cell.length_b   1.000
_cell.length_c   1.000
_cell.angle_alpha   90.00
_cell.angle_beta   90.00
_cell.angle_gamma   90.00
#
_symmetry.space_group_name_H-M   'P 1'
#
loop_
_entity.id
_entity.type
_entity.pdbx_description
1 polymer ?
#
loop_
_entity_poly.entity_id
_entity_poly.type
_entity_poly.pdbx_seq_one_letter_code
_entity_poly.pdbx_strand_id
1 'polypeptide(L)' 'MPTLTLKRVNDGVVAVLLESGEPVGNLKWIGGVWKFKAMGYEGVDLVPGGGPLTARHNCTFAALDATQISAVLLGA' A
#
# COMPACT_ATOMS: atom_id res chain seq x y z
N MET A 1 -5.69 -2.20 -16.85
CA MET A 1 -5.48 -1.12 -15.85
C MET A 1 -4.45 -1.64 -14.85
N PRO A 2 -3.49 -0.84 -14.40
CA PRO A 2 -2.50 -1.29 -13.43
C PRO A 2 -3.20 -1.78 -12.15
N THR A 3 -2.74 -2.91 -11.60
CA THR A 3 -3.28 -3.52 -10.39
C THR A 3 -2.20 -3.62 -9.31
N LEU A 4 -2.57 -3.43 -8.05
CA LEU A 4 -1.69 -3.68 -6.91
C LEU A 4 -1.91 -5.09 -6.39
N THR A 5 -0.82 -5.74 -6.00
CA THR A 5 -0.88 -7.04 -5.31
C THR A 5 -0.77 -6.84 -3.80
N LEU A 6 -1.48 -7.67 -3.04
CA LEU A 6 -1.48 -7.66 -1.58
C LEU A 6 -0.80 -8.92 -1.05
N LYS A 7 0.24 -8.76 -0.24
CA LYS A 7 0.95 -9.89 0.38
C LYS A 7 0.90 -9.76 1.90
N ARG A 8 0.29 -10.74 2.58
CA ARG A 8 0.26 -10.77 4.05
C ARG A 8 1.69 -10.86 4.58
N VAL A 9 2.03 -9.95 5.50
CA VAL A 9 3.29 -10.00 6.27
C VAL A 9 3.02 -10.60 7.63
N ASN A 10 1.96 -10.16 8.30
CA ASN A 10 1.42 -10.72 9.54
C ASN A 10 -0.05 -10.31 9.70
N ASP A 11 -0.64 -10.58 10.87
CA ASP A 11 -2.07 -10.35 11.11
C ASP A 11 -2.50 -8.88 11.03
N GLY A 12 -1.60 -7.94 11.31
CA GLY A 12 -1.88 -6.51 11.29
C GLY A 12 -1.22 -5.76 10.13
N VAL A 13 -0.48 -6.44 9.26
CA VAL A 13 0.32 -5.80 8.20
C VAL A 13 0.25 -6.60 6.89
N VAL A 14 -0.10 -5.91 5.83
CA VAL A 14 -0.13 -6.42 4.46
C VAL A 14 0.70 -5.51 3.56
N ALA A 15 1.67 -6.07 2.86
CA ALA A 15 2.46 -5.34 1.87
C ALA A 15 1.63 -5.08 0.61
N VAL A 16 1.77 -3.89 0.06
CA VAL A 16 1.17 -3.45 -1.19
C VAL A 16 2.29 -3.31 -2.21
N LEU A 17 2.20 -4.07 -3.30
CA LEU A 17 3.24 -4.11 -4.33
C LEU A 17 2.66 -3.76 -5.70
N LEU A 18 3.50 -3.18 -6.56
CA LEU A 18 3.23 -3.09 -7.99
C LEU A 18 3.17 -4.49 -8.61
N GLU A 19 2.65 -4.60 -9.84
CA GLU A 19 2.66 -5.86 -10.60
C GLU A 19 4.07 -6.41 -10.82
N SER A 20 5.08 -5.52 -10.87
CA SER A 20 6.50 -5.88 -10.92
C SER A 20 7.03 -6.56 -9.65
N GLY A 21 6.25 -6.57 -8.57
CA GLY A 21 6.67 -7.05 -7.25
C GLY A 21 7.38 -5.99 -6.39
N GLU A 22 7.51 -4.76 -6.87
CA GLU A 22 8.11 -3.66 -6.11
C GLU A 22 7.17 -3.16 -5.00
N PRO A 23 7.62 -3.06 -3.73
CA PRO A 23 6.79 -2.58 -2.63
C PRO A 23 6.60 -1.06 -2.70
N VAL A 24 5.35 -0.61 -2.61
CA VAL A 24 4.97 0.82 -2.63
C VAL A 24 4.29 1.29 -1.35
N GLY A 25 4.04 0.36 -0.42
CA GLY A 25 3.50 0.69 0.89
C GLY A 25 3.01 -0.54 1.64
N ASN A 26 2.44 -0.30 2.82
CA ASN A 26 1.82 -1.31 3.65
C ASN A 26 0.43 -0.87 4.07
N LEU A 27 -0.52 -1.79 4.14
CA LEU A 27 -1.76 -1.63 4.89
C LEU A 27 -1.50 -2.10 6.32
N LYS A 28 -1.78 -1.24 7.29
CA LYS A 28 -1.67 -1.56 8.72
C LYS A 28 -3.04 -1.50 9.38
N TRP A 29 -3.40 -2.53 10.15
CA TRP A 29 -4.62 -2.54 10.96
C TRP A 29 -4.41 -1.68 12.21
N ILE A 30 -5.07 -0.53 12.25
CA ILE A 30 -4.88 0.46 13.33
C ILE A 30 -6.24 1.03 13.71
N GLY A 31 -6.69 0.77 14.94
CA GLY A 31 -7.94 1.31 15.45
C GLY A 31 -9.18 0.82 14.69
N GLY A 32 -9.19 -0.46 14.26
CA GLY A 32 -10.34 -1.06 13.59
C GLY A 32 -10.45 -0.74 12.09
N VAL A 33 -9.43 -0.12 11.49
CA VAL A 33 -9.40 0.18 10.04
C VAL A 33 -8.03 -0.14 9.44
N TRP A 34 -7.99 -0.52 8.17
CA TRP A 34 -6.73 -0.64 7.43
C TRP A 34 -6.28 0.72 6.94
N LYS A 35 -5.07 1.15 7.32
CA LYS A 35 -4.47 2.42 6.89
C LYS A 35 -3.30 2.16 5.96
N PHE A 36 -3.30 2.80 4.80
CA PHE A 36 -2.18 2.76 3.87
C PHE A 36 -1.02 3.62 4.39
N LYS A 37 0.17 3.03 4.42
CA LYS A 37 1.44 3.65 4.78
C LYS A 37 2.34 3.55 3.57
N ALA A 38 2.39 4.64 2.80
CA ALA A 38 3.23 4.74 1.62
C ALA A 38 4.71 4.51 1.96
N MET A 39 5.40 3.85 1.04
CA MET A 39 6.85 3.66 1.06
C MET A 39 7.41 4.03 -0.32
N GLY A 40 8.69 4.33 -0.35
CA GLY A 40 9.43 4.62 -1.56
C GLY A 40 10.89 4.24 -1.40
N TYR A 41 11.65 4.38 -2.48
CA TYR A 41 13.08 4.09 -2.47
C TYR A 41 13.89 5.38 -2.41
N GLU A 42 14.88 5.38 -1.53
CA GLU A 42 16.00 6.32 -1.55
C GLU A 42 17.27 5.50 -1.83
N GLY A 43 17.71 5.49 -3.09
CA GLY A 43 18.73 4.55 -3.55
C GLY A 43 18.22 3.10 -3.52
N VAL A 44 18.84 2.25 -2.71
CA VAL A 44 18.43 0.84 -2.51
C VAL A 44 17.57 0.64 -1.27
N ASP A 45 17.46 1.67 -0.43
CA ASP A 45 16.79 1.59 0.86
C ASP A 45 15.32 1.94 0.72
N LEU A 46 14.47 1.14 1.36
CA LEU A 46 13.04 1.38 1.41
C LEU A 46 12.71 2.29 2.61
N VAL A 47 12.21 3.48 2.31
CA VAL A 47 11.93 4.54 3.30
C VAL A 47 10.43 4.83 3.40
N PRO A 48 9.95 5.33 4.56
CA PRO A 48 8.57 5.82 4.68
C PRO A 48 8.32 7.04 3.78
N GLY A 49 7.27 7.02 2.97
CA GLY A 49 7.00 8.07 2.00
C GLY A 49 8.01 8.11 0.85
N GLY A 50 8.06 9.21 0.10
CA GLY A 50 8.98 9.39 -1.04
C GLY A 50 8.66 8.58 -2.32
N GLY A 51 7.79 7.57 -2.23
CA GLY A 51 7.40 6.73 -3.36
C GLY A 51 6.20 7.24 -4.15
N PRO A 52 5.81 6.52 -5.22
CA PRO A 52 4.78 6.94 -6.17
C PRO A 52 3.39 7.13 -5.54
N LEU A 53 3.12 6.47 -4.40
CA LEU A 53 1.83 6.52 -3.71
C LEU A 53 1.85 7.38 -2.43
N THR A 54 2.87 8.23 -2.26
CA THR A 54 3.02 9.09 -1.08
C THR A 54 1.80 10.00 -0.86
N ALA A 55 1.19 10.51 -1.93
CA ALA A 55 -0.01 11.35 -1.84
C ALA A 55 -1.24 10.61 -1.28
N ARG A 56 -1.23 9.27 -1.25
CA ARG A 56 -2.31 8.44 -0.71
C ARG A 56 -2.04 7.98 0.72
N HIS A 57 -0.99 8.48 1.36
CA HIS A 57 -0.66 8.11 2.73
C HIS A 57 -1.86 8.36 3.66
N ASN A 58 -2.12 7.42 4.57
CA ASN A 58 -3.28 7.35 5.46
C ASN A 58 -4.65 7.10 4.81
N CYS A 59 -4.75 6.82 3.50
CA CYS A 59 -5.99 6.29 2.93
C CYS A 59 -6.46 5.06 3.71
N THR A 60 -7.76 5.01 4.01
CA THR A 60 -8.36 3.99 4.87
C THR A 60 -9.23 3.04 4.09
N PHE A 61 -9.22 1.77 4.49
CA PHE A 61 -10.04 0.71 3.90
C PHE A 61 -10.72 -0.09 5.00
N ALA A 62 -11.98 -0.49 4.75
CA ALA A 62 -12.75 -1.34 5.65
C ALA A 62 -12.34 -2.81 5.54
N ALA A 63 -11.91 -3.24 4.35
CA ALA A 63 -11.51 -4.61 4.06
C ALA A 63 -10.26 -4.63 3.15
N LEU A 64 -9.60 -5.79 3.10
CA LEU A 64 -8.44 -6.04 2.24
C LEU A 64 -8.88 -6.52 0.84
N ASP A 65 -9.56 -5.66 0.09
CA ASP A 65 -9.95 -5.91 -1.31
C ASP A 65 -8.93 -5.29 -2.28
N ALA A 66 -8.16 -6.15 -2.96
CA ALA A 66 -7.11 -5.71 -3.87
C ALA A 66 -7.62 -4.85 -5.03
N THR A 67 -8.82 -5.11 -5.56
CA THR A 67 -9.42 -4.35 -6.67
C THR A 67 -9.81 -2.95 -6.19
N GLN A 68 -10.52 -2.86 -5.07
CA GLN A 68 -10.90 -1.57 -4.48
C GLN A 68 -9.68 -0.74 -4.08
N ILE A 69 -8.69 -1.38 -3.44
CA ILE A 69 -7.45 -0.72 -3.01
C ILE A 69 -6.67 -0.21 -4.22
N SER A 70 -6.56 -1.00 -5.29
CA SER A 70 -5.90 -0.57 -6.53
C SER A 70 -6.58 0.67 -7.12
N ALA A 71 -7.91 0.65 -7.24
CA ALA A 71 -8.67 1.78 -7.78
C ALA A 71 -8.46 3.08 -6.98
N VAL A 72 -8.49 2.98 -5.65
CA VAL A 72 -8.32 4.16 -4.77
C VAL A 72 -6.88 4.68 -4.78
N LEU A 73 -5.89 3.79 -4.65
CA LEU A 73 -4.50 4.20 -4.50
C LEU A 73 -3.88 4.65 -5.82
N LEU A 74 -4.14 3.95 -6.92
CA LEU A 74 -3.60 4.33 -8.22
C LEU A 74 -4.34 5.54 -8.81
N GLY A 75 -5.54 5.83 -8.31
CA GLY A 75 -6.43 6.81 -8.91
C GLY A 75 -6.98 6.29 -10.24
N ALA A 76 -8.30 6.33 -10.38
CA ALA A 76 -8.87 6.59 -11.70
C ALA A 76 -8.70 8.09 -12.01
#